data_AF-A0A432QTV7-F1
#
_entry.id   AF-A0A432QTV7-F1
#
_cell.length_a   1.000
_cell.length_b   1.000
_cell.length_c   1.000
_cell.angle_alpha   90.00
_cell.angle_beta   90.00
_cell.angle_gamma   90.00
#
_symmetry.space_group_name_H-M   'P 1'
#
loop_
_entity.id
_entity.type
_entity.pdbx_description
1 polymer ?
#
loop_
_entity_poly.entity_id
_entity_poly.type
_entity_poly.pdbx_seq_one_letter_code
_entity_poly.pdbx_strand_id
1 'polypeptide(L)'
;MYLTRLLEKEKFSAVISYLESWKKGEVELERDEIATAVKCKRPEVSFKAVEGLFERFTFEEVREIFKELFNITPLSPPVKFSFPAVNEEGGTLIRGLAFLSDRSFPVDKEISPIREILKKEFVFFYDRSFSGESFQAPLAYALLYGELPKGVILSGKLSPNGNFKADNPEKKEKIVIKEGKLLIAEGNIHKVKEFFEREEKDIPLLIATGKKEENVASFEILCKSVGFKPLKGFLDEERLIVELPTFLPYNESWEPLFLPMKEKVKGLKELLPDLSLHVALRAPITFSLGAGAVIGTGKVPVVVYHFENGNYHSVIDLREDSRRIKRRKKELSFVEVKEKIRGSDSAVIALQVASHETRNKGEELSETFNADFFYVNAPELKGSLPLTLDWTEVVTDIYEAFNRIYDRGYKKLHLIMSVPNPVAFALGMAVGNYWDVTVWSYFKPLKDYRPVYNLGEVENV
;
A
#
# COMPACT_ATOMS: atom_id res chain seq x y z
N MET A 1 9.17 33.42 -37.35
CA MET A 1 9.94 32.52 -38.28
C MET A 1 11.25 31.91 -37.73
N TYR A 2 11.62 32.06 -36.45
CA TYR A 2 12.84 31.43 -35.90
C TYR A 2 12.66 29.93 -35.65
N LEU A 3 11.50 29.53 -35.13
CA LEU A 3 11.18 28.12 -34.83
C LEU A 3 11.16 27.26 -36.10
N THR A 4 10.55 27.78 -37.17
CA THR A 4 10.49 27.12 -38.48
C THR A 4 11.89 26.83 -39.01
N ARG A 5 12.81 27.81 -38.94
CA ARG A 5 14.21 27.61 -39.33
C ARG A 5 14.94 26.57 -38.49
N LEU A 6 14.62 26.46 -37.20
CA LEU A 6 15.20 25.44 -36.33
C LEU A 6 14.68 24.04 -36.69
N LEU A 7 13.39 23.93 -37.01
CA LEU A 7 12.76 22.68 -37.46
C LEU A 7 13.30 22.22 -38.82
N GLU A 8 13.44 23.14 -39.78
CA GLU A 8 14.04 22.87 -41.11
C GLU A 8 15.50 22.39 -41.00
N LYS A 9 16.24 22.90 -40.02
CA LYS A 9 17.63 22.49 -39.74
C LYS A 9 17.73 21.29 -38.81
N GLU A 10 16.60 20.66 -38.46
CA GLU A 10 16.52 19.51 -37.56
C GLU A 10 17.19 19.73 -36.19
N LYS A 11 17.25 20.98 -35.71
CA LYS A 11 17.87 21.35 -34.43
C LYS A 11 16.91 21.12 -33.26
N PHE A 12 16.47 19.88 -33.06
CA PHE A 12 15.37 19.56 -32.14
C PHE A 12 15.64 19.95 -30.67
N SER A 13 16.87 19.84 -30.18
CA SER A 13 17.21 20.32 -28.82
C SER A 13 16.94 21.82 -28.66
N ALA A 14 17.30 22.63 -29.66
CA ALA A 14 17.04 24.06 -29.68
C ALA A 14 15.53 24.36 -29.83
N VAL A 15 14.81 23.57 -30.65
CA VAL A 15 13.34 23.66 -30.79
C VAL A 15 12.67 23.45 -29.44
N ILE A 16 13.01 22.39 -28.70
CA ILE A 16 12.43 22.10 -27.39
C ILE A 16 12.75 23.22 -26.39
N SER A 17 14.01 23.70 -26.35
CA SER A 17 14.39 24.83 -25.50
C SER A 17 13.60 26.10 -25.82
N TYR A 18 13.35 26.36 -27.11
CA TYR A 18 12.58 27.51 -27.55
C TYR A 18 11.10 27.40 -27.16
N LEU A 19 10.50 26.21 -27.30
CA LEU A 19 9.13 25.94 -26.84
C LEU A 19 8.98 26.07 -25.32
N GLU A 20 9.97 25.65 -24.53
CA GLU A 20 9.97 25.85 -23.07
C GLU A 20 10.09 27.34 -22.70
N SER A 21 10.91 28.10 -23.43
CA SER A 21 11.02 29.56 -23.23
C SER A 21 9.70 30.24 -23.59
N TRP A 22 9.05 29.79 -24.67
CA TRP A 22 7.73 30.29 -25.09
C TRP A 22 6.66 29.99 -24.04
N LYS A 23 6.64 28.77 -23.49
CA LYS A 23 5.73 28.37 -22.42
C LYS A 23 5.85 29.26 -21.18
N LYS A 24 7.07 29.72 -20.87
CA LYS A 24 7.35 30.65 -19.75
C LYS A 24 7.05 32.11 -20.05
N GLY A 25 6.69 32.47 -21.28
CA GLY A 25 6.49 33.86 -21.70
C GLY A 25 7.78 34.62 -22.02
N GLU A 26 8.92 33.93 -22.15
CA GLU A 26 10.22 34.57 -22.44
C GLU A 26 10.38 34.91 -23.93
N VAL A 27 9.67 34.19 -24.80
CA VAL A 27 9.59 34.45 -26.24
C VAL A 27 8.13 34.34 -26.70
N GLU A 28 7.85 34.86 -27.89
CA GLU A 28 6.54 34.74 -28.56
C GLU A 28 6.64 33.79 -29.76
N LEU A 29 5.53 33.10 -30.06
CA LEU A 29 5.36 32.33 -31.28
C LEU A 29 4.27 32.95 -32.15
N GLU A 30 4.56 33.08 -33.43
CA GLU A 30 3.55 33.40 -34.43
C GLU A 30 2.61 32.19 -34.65
N ARG A 31 1.38 32.44 -35.12
CA ARG A 31 0.39 31.37 -35.37
C ARG A 31 0.91 30.29 -36.31
N ASP A 32 1.68 30.66 -37.33
CA ASP A 32 2.29 29.70 -38.26
C ASP A 32 3.37 28.84 -37.60
N GLU A 33 4.11 29.38 -36.64
CA GLU A 33 5.11 28.63 -35.87
C GLU A 33 4.44 27.62 -34.93
N ILE A 34 3.32 28.02 -34.30
CA ILE A 34 2.48 27.13 -33.50
C ILE A 34 1.94 25.99 -34.37
N ALA A 35 1.34 26.32 -35.52
CA ALA A 35 0.80 25.33 -36.45
C ALA A 35 1.87 24.33 -36.92
N THR A 36 3.07 24.83 -37.23
CA THR A 36 4.21 24.01 -37.65
C THR A 36 4.69 23.09 -36.53
N ALA A 37 4.76 23.58 -35.29
CA ALA A 37 5.19 22.79 -34.15
C ALA A 37 4.19 21.69 -33.77
N VAL A 38 2.89 21.99 -33.75
CA VAL A 38 1.82 21.01 -33.45
C VAL A 38 1.73 19.92 -34.52
N LYS A 39 1.89 20.27 -35.82
CA LYS A 39 1.90 19.31 -36.94
C LYS A 39 3.24 18.59 -37.11
N CYS A 40 4.23 18.86 -36.26
CA CYS A 40 5.54 18.24 -36.37
C CYS A 40 5.44 16.72 -36.20
N LYS A 41 6.11 15.97 -37.08
CA LYS A 41 6.17 14.50 -37.01
C LYS A 41 6.96 13.97 -35.81
N ARG A 42 7.75 14.82 -35.14
CA ARG A 42 8.47 14.50 -33.91
C ARG A 42 7.52 14.65 -32.72
N PRO A 43 7.14 13.56 -32.02
CA PRO A 43 6.16 13.62 -30.94
C PRO A 43 6.58 14.56 -29.80
N GLU A 44 7.87 14.62 -29.50
CA GLU A 44 8.43 15.50 -28.46
C GLU A 44 8.07 16.97 -28.71
N VAL A 45 8.13 17.39 -29.98
CA VAL A 45 7.87 18.78 -30.40
C VAL A 45 6.38 19.08 -30.37
N SER A 46 5.56 18.21 -30.95
CA SER A 46 4.10 18.42 -31.00
C SER A 46 3.49 18.39 -29.60
N PHE A 47 3.90 17.44 -28.77
CA PHE A 47 3.51 17.37 -27.36
C PHE A 47 3.86 18.67 -26.62
N LYS A 48 5.10 19.16 -26.76
CA LYS A 48 5.54 20.39 -26.09
C LYS A 48 4.82 21.64 -26.57
N ALA A 49 4.53 21.73 -27.87
CA ALA A 49 3.75 22.83 -28.42
C ALA A 49 2.33 22.85 -27.86
N VAL A 50 1.67 21.70 -27.78
CA VAL A 50 0.30 21.59 -27.25
C VAL A 50 0.26 21.81 -25.74
N GLU A 51 1.21 21.25 -24.99
CA GLU A 51 1.38 21.54 -23.56
C GLU A 51 1.55 23.05 -23.33
N GLY A 52 2.41 23.69 -24.12
CA GLY A 52 2.62 25.14 -24.07
C GLY A 52 1.36 25.96 -24.37
N LEU A 53 0.53 25.54 -25.34
CA LEU A 53 -0.74 26.21 -25.64
C LEU A 53 -1.67 26.24 -24.44
N PHE A 54 -1.90 25.10 -23.80
CA PHE A 54 -2.84 24.99 -22.68
C PHE A 54 -2.29 25.56 -21.36
N GLU A 55 -0.98 25.72 -21.22
CA GLU A 55 -0.39 26.40 -20.05
C GLU A 55 -0.35 27.92 -20.21
N ARG A 56 -0.30 28.42 -21.45
CA ARG A 56 -0.12 29.85 -21.75
C ARG A 56 -1.44 30.60 -22.00
N PHE A 57 -2.43 29.91 -22.54
CA PHE A 57 -3.70 30.52 -22.94
C PHE A 57 -4.87 29.90 -22.17
N THR A 58 -5.95 30.67 -22.06
CA THR A 58 -7.22 30.17 -21.54
C THR A 58 -7.78 29.07 -22.45
N PHE A 59 -8.66 28.24 -21.92
CA PHE A 59 -9.25 27.15 -22.69
C PHE A 59 -10.02 27.66 -23.93
N GLU A 60 -10.73 28.76 -23.80
CA GLU A 60 -11.46 29.42 -24.88
C GLU A 60 -10.54 29.92 -25.99
N GLU A 61 -9.39 30.51 -25.64
CA GLU A 61 -8.39 30.94 -26.62
C GLU A 61 -7.77 29.73 -27.34
N VAL A 62 -7.41 28.67 -26.61
CA VAL A 62 -6.88 27.45 -27.22
C VAL A 62 -7.92 26.82 -28.16
N ARG A 63 -9.20 26.85 -27.78
CA ARG A 63 -10.29 26.34 -28.62
C ARG A 63 -10.37 27.08 -29.96
N GLU A 64 -10.28 28.40 -29.96
CA GLU A 64 -10.29 29.19 -31.20
C GLU A 64 -9.02 28.96 -32.03
N ILE A 65 -7.85 28.91 -31.39
CA ILE A 65 -6.57 28.58 -32.06
C ILE A 65 -6.68 27.22 -32.76
N PHE A 66 -7.21 26.20 -32.09
CA PHE A 66 -7.31 24.86 -32.66
C PHE A 66 -8.30 24.80 -33.83
N LYS A 67 -9.44 25.49 -33.69
CA LYS A 67 -10.45 25.57 -34.73
C LYS A 67 -9.91 26.24 -35.99
N GLU A 68 -9.17 27.33 -35.82
CA GLU A 68 -8.58 28.08 -36.93
C GLU A 68 -7.43 27.32 -37.61
N LEU A 69 -6.48 26.78 -36.84
CA LEU A 69 -5.23 26.23 -37.39
C LEU A 69 -5.32 24.75 -37.80
N PHE A 70 -6.24 24.00 -37.17
CA PHE A 70 -6.35 22.56 -37.35
C PHE A 70 -7.76 22.09 -37.73
N ASN A 71 -8.77 22.98 -37.76
CA ASN A 71 -10.17 22.60 -38.01
C ASN A 71 -10.66 21.50 -37.06
N ILE A 72 -10.28 21.64 -35.78
CA ILE A 72 -10.66 20.78 -34.66
C ILE A 72 -11.14 21.70 -33.54
N THR A 73 -12.27 21.36 -32.91
CA THR A 73 -12.81 22.11 -31.77
C THR A 73 -12.62 21.31 -30.49
N PRO A 74 -11.70 21.70 -29.59
CA PRO A 74 -11.64 21.18 -28.23
C PRO A 74 -12.98 21.37 -27.50
N LEU A 75 -13.46 20.31 -26.86
CA LEU A 75 -14.72 20.26 -26.10
C LEU A 75 -14.49 20.10 -24.59
N SER A 76 -13.25 19.82 -24.17
CA SER A 76 -12.86 19.79 -22.76
C SER A 76 -11.45 20.36 -22.57
N PRO A 77 -11.12 20.84 -21.36
CA PRO A 77 -9.72 21.06 -20.97
C PRO A 77 -8.87 19.80 -21.16
N PRO A 78 -7.54 19.94 -21.25
CA PRO A 78 -6.64 18.82 -21.41
C PRO A 78 -6.48 18.03 -20.12
N VAL A 79 -6.30 16.73 -20.24
CA VAL A 79 -5.95 15.80 -19.17
C VAL A 79 -4.60 15.16 -19.47
N LYS A 80 -3.74 15.05 -18.45
CA LYS A 80 -2.45 14.38 -18.58
C LYS A 80 -2.60 12.89 -18.24
N PHE A 81 -1.84 12.04 -18.93
CA PHE A 81 -1.75 10.62 -18.64
C PHE A 81 -0.33 10.12 -18.91
N SER A 82 -0.01 8.93 -18.43
CA SER A 82 1.28 8.30 -18.73
C SER A 82 1.15 6.79 -18.75
N PHE A 83 2.05 6.13 -19.48
CA PHE A 83 2.06 4.68 -19.61
C PHE A 83 3.45 4.16 -19.95
N PRO A 84 3.85 2.98 -19.46
CA PRO A 84 5.10 2.36 -19.85
C PRO A 84 4.96 1.73 -21.25
N ALA A 85 5.93 1.99 -22.11
CA ALA A 85 6.11 1.30 -23.38
C ALA A 85 7.41 0.50 -23.35
N VAL A 86 7.38 -0.72 -23.90
CA VAL A 86 8.50 -1.66 -23.91
C VAL A 86 8.74 -2.11 -25.34
N ASN A 87 10.01 -2.20 -25.73
CA ASN A 87 10.48 -2.82 -26.96
C ASN A 87 11.60 -3.83 -26.65
N GLU A 88 12.24 -4.38 -27.68
CA GLU A 88 13.34 -5.34 -27.51
C GLU A 88 14.58 -4.72 -26.87
N GLU A 89 14.83 -3.43 -27.13
CA GLU A 89 16.00 -2.67 -26.67
C GLU A 89 15.84 -2.10 -25.25
N GLY A 90 14.63 -2.10 -24.69
CA GLY A 90 14.36 -1.59 -23.35
C GLY A 90 12.93 -1.09 -23.20
N GLY A 91 12.74 -0.07 -22.35
CA GLY A 91 11.44 0.58 -22.23
C GLY A 91 11.52 1.90 -21.49
N THR A 92 10.50 2.72 -21.69
CA THR A 92 10.43 4.08 -21.15
C THR A 92 9.01 4.38 -20.68
N LEU A 93 8.89 5.30 -19.72
CA LEU A 93 7.61 5.91 -19.43
C LEU A 93 7.32 6.99 -20.47
N ILE A 94 6.13 6.96 -21.06
CA ILE A 94 5.65 7.93 -22.04
C ILE A 94 4.59 8.80 -21.38
N ARG A 95 4.65 10.10 -21.66
CA ARG A 95 3.69 11.08 -21.18
C ARG A 95 2.77 11.46 -22.32
N GLY A 96 1.50 11.62 -22.02
CA GLY A 96 0.48 12.01 -22.96
C GLY A 96 -0.41 13.11 -22.43
N LEU A 97 -1.02 13.84 -23.35
CA LEU A 97 -2.00 14.88 -23.10
C LEU A 97 -3.17 14.63 -24.04
N ALA A 98 -4.40 14.65 -23.52
CA ALA A 98 -5.59 14.38 -24.31
C ALA A 98 -6.74 15.32 -23.95
N PHE A 99 -7.68 15.51 -24.87
CA PHE A 99 -8.92 16.25 -24.64
C PHE A 99 -10.03 15.74 -25.55
N LEU A 100 -11.28 15.91 -25.12
CA LEU A 100 -12.46 15.63 -25.96
C LEU A 100 -12.54 16.66 -27.08
N SER A 101 -13.01 16.24 -28.25
CA SER A 101 -13.08 17.08 -29.45
C SER A 101 -14.27 16.70 -30.33
N ASP A 102 -14.51 17.50 -31.38
CA ASP A 102 -15.46 17.17 -32.46
C ASP A 102 -14.91 16.15 -33.47
N ARG A 103 -13.59 15.91 -33.48
CA ARG A 103 -12.88 14.99 -34.39
C ARG A 103 -11.65 14.39 -33.72
N SER A 104 -11.37 13.10 -33.95
CA SER A 104 -10.15 12.52 -33.39
C SER A 104 -8.87 12.84 -34.15
N PHE A 105 -7.77 12.95 -33.41
CA PHE A 105 -6.42 13.14 -33.92
C PHE A 105 -5.39 12.59 -32.90
N PRO A 106 -4.32 11.89 -33.32
CA PRO A 106 -3.99 11.45 -34.66
C PRO A 106 -4.77 10.18 -35.08
N VAL A 107 -4.78 9.88 -36.38
CA VAL A 107 -5.57 8.80 -37.01
C VAL A 107 -4.76 7.50 -37.18
N ASP A 108 -3.47 7.50 -36.83
CA ASP A 108 -2.50 6.43 -37.11
C ASP A 108 -2.39 5.36 -36.00
N LYS A 109 -3.24 5.43 -34.98
CA LYS A 109 -3.26 4.48 -33.85
C LYS A 109 -4.58 3.72 -33.77
N GLU A 110 -4.55 2.51 -33.23
CA GLU A 110 -5.76 1.73 -32.94
C GLU A 110 -6.51 2.36 -31.75
N ILE A 111 -7.48 3.20 -32.07
CA ILE A 111 -8.29 3.98 -31.10
C ILE A 111 -9.75 3.52 -31.00
N SER A 112 -10.17 2.56 -31.82
CA SER A 112 -11.57 2.08 -31.86
C SER A 112 -12.10 1.66 -30.50
N PRO A 113 -11.37 0.87 -29.66
CA PRO A 113 -11.87 0.47 -28.35
C PRO A 113 -12.13 1.66 -27.41
N ILE A 114 -11.31 2.71 -27.52
CA ILE A 114 -11.45 3.92 -26.70
C ILE A 114 -12.69 4.72 -27.14
N ARG A 115 -12.90 4.87 -28.46
CA ARG A 115 -14.08 5.54 -29.03
C ARG A 115 -15.38 4.83 -28.67
N GLU A 116 -15.40 3.49 -28.73
CA GLU A 116 -16.58 2.69 -28.38
C GLU A 116 -17.02 2.92 -26.92
N ILE A 117 -16.06 3.00 -26.00
CA ILE A 117 -16.31 3.29 -24.59
C ILE A 117 -16.73 4.75 -24.37
N LEU A 118 -15.99 5.69 -24.94
CA LEU A 118 -16.23 7.13 -24.73
C LEU A 118 -17.52 7.61 -25.39
N LYS A 119 -17.88 7.01 -26.53
CA LYS A 119 -18.93 7.49 -27.46
C LYS A 119 -18.72 8.96 -27.86
N LYS A 120 -17.46 9.39 -27.88
CA LYS A 120 -17.00 10.76 -28.18
C LYS A 120 -15.70 10.71 -28.96
N GLU A 121 -15.46 11.75 -29.73
CA GLU A 121 -14.18 11.99 -30.41
C GLU A 121 -13.20 12.68 -29.45
N PHE A 122 -11.91 12.44 -29.66
CA PHE A 122 -10.85 12.98 -28.80
C PHE A 122 -9.54 13.16 -29.54
N VAL A 123 -8.75 14.13 -29.09
CA VAL A 123 -7.38 14.32 -29.55
C VAL A 123 -6.41 13.89 -28.45
N PHE A 124 -5.28 13.30 -28.83
CA PHE A 124 -4.18 13.04 -27.90
C PHE A 124 -2.81 13.24 -28.53
N PHE A 125 -1.86 13.68 -27.72
CA PHE A 125 -0.45 13.88 -28.05
C PHE A 125 0.41 13.13 -27.04
N TYR A 126 1.64 12.79 -27.42
CA TYR A 126 2.58 12.05 -26.57
C TYR A 126 4.00 12.53 -26.78
N ASP A 127 4.82 12.45 -25.73
CA ASP A 127 6.16 13.03 -25.73
C ASP A 127 7.21 12.20 -26.47
N ARG A 128 6.92 10.93 -26.81
CA ARG A 128 7.87 10.02 -27.48
C ARG A 128 7.17 9.02 -28.39
N SER A 129 7.82 8.62 -29.48
CA SER A 129 7.33 7.55 -30.35
C SER A 129 7.20 6.21 -29.62
N PHE A 130 6.14 5.46 -29.93
CA PHE A 130 5.91 4.12 -29.41
C PHE A 130 5.08 3.25 -30.35
N SER A 131 5.13 1.95 -30.11
CA SER A 131 4.30 0.92 -30.75
C SER A 131 3.43 0.20 -29.72
N GLY A 132 2.38 -0.46 -30.22
CA GLY A 132 1.46 -1.24 -29.40
C GLY A 132 0.33 -0.43 -28.75
N GLU A 133 -0.43 -1.11 -27.89
CA GLU A 133 -1.75 -0.67 -27.41
C GLU A 133 -1.76 -0.32 -25.92
N SER A 134 -0.59 -0.26 -25.29
CA SER A 134 -0.40 -0.01 -23.86
C SER A 134 -1.02 1.30 -23.36
N PHE A 135 -1.25 2.25 -24.26
CA PHE A 135 -1.80 3.56 -24.00
C PHE A 135 -3.34 3.58 -23.89
N GLN A 136 -4.04 2.56 -24.40
CA GLN A 136 -5.48 2.62 -24.58
C GLN A 136 -6.23 2.76 -23.25
N ALA A 137 -5.91 1.91 -22.26
CA ALA A 137 -6.53 1.98 -20.93
C ALA A 137 -6.27 3.31 -20.18
N PRO A 138 -5.02 3.80 -20.03
CA PRO A 138 -4.76 5.07 -19.35
C PRO A 138 -5.37 6.28 -20.08
N LEU A 139 -5.38 6.27 -21.43
CA LEU A 139 -6.02 7.34 -22.21
C LEU A 139 -7.54 7.36 -22.01
N ALA A 140 -8.20 6.20 -22.11
CA ALA A 140 -9.63 6.10 -21.88
C ALA A 140 -10.02 6.50 -20.45
N TYR A 141 -9.24 6.07 -19.44
CA TYR A 141 -9.44 6.49 -18.06
C TYR A 141 -9.33 8.00 -17.92
N ALA A 142 -8.27 8.60 -18.47
CA ALA A 142 -8.03 10.05 -18.38
C ALA A 142 -9.17 10.86 -18.99
N LEU A 143 -9.67 10.47 -20.16
CA LEU A 143 -10.76 11.16 -20.86
C LEU A 143 -12.13 10.98 -20.18
N LEU A 144 -12.36 9.88 -19.46
CA LEU A 144 -13.61 9.64 -18.73
C LEU A 144 -13.61 10.29 -17.33
N TYR A 145 -12.50 10.20 -16.62
CA TYR A 145 -12.46 10.40 -15.17
C TYR A 145 -11.42 11.42 -14.70
N GLY A 146 -10.59 11.94 -15.61
CA GLY A 146 -9.45 12.77 -15.27
C GLY A 146 -8.22 11.95 -14.86
N GLU A 147 -7.26 12.62 -14.24
CA GLU A 147 -5.96 12.03 -13.93
C GLU A 147 -6.05 10.96 -12.83
N LEU A 148 -5.20 9.93 -12.94
CA LEU A 148 -5.00 8.98 -11.85
C LEU A 148 -4.32 9.66 -10.65
N PRO A 149 -4.47 9.12 -9.43
CA PRO A 149 -3.70 9.58 -8.28
C PRO A 149 -2.19 9.58 -8.57
N LYS A 150 -1.49 10.54 -7.98
CA LYS A 150 -0.03 10.61 -8.07
C LYS A 150 0.56 9.27 -7.61
N GLY A 151 1.50 8.74 -8.40
CA GLY A 151 2.11 7.45 -8.10
C GLY A 151 1.45 6.24 -8.77
N VAL A 152 0.29 6.39 -9.42
CA VAL A 152 -0.43 5.29 -10.08
C VAL A 152 -0.38 5.42 -11.61
N ILE A 153 -0.11 4.32 -12.30
CA ILE A 153 -0.14 4.23 -13.77
C ILE A 153 -0.95 3.02 -14.20
N LEU A 154 -1.84 3.20 -15.19
CA LEU A 154 -2.47 2.12 -15.93
C LEU A 154 -1.65 1.77 -17.17
N SER A 155 -1.65 0.50 -17.56
CA SER A 155 -1.20 0.09 -18.89
C SER A 155 -2.04 -1.07 -19.40
N GLY A 156 -2.38 -1.05 -20.68
CA GLY A 156 -2.93 -2.22 -21.34
C GLY A 156 -3.82 -1.92 -22.53
N LYS A 157 -3.96 -2.96 -23.38
CA LYS A 157 -4.96 -3.01 -24.43
C LYS A 157 -6.34 -2.98 -23.78
N LEU A 158 -7.22 -2.15 -24.31
CA LEU A 158 -8.57 -1.93 -23.79
C LEU A 158 -9.59 -2.72 -24.61
N SER A 159 -10.52 -3.37 -23.92
CA SER A 159 -11.68 -4.03 -24.50
C SER A 159 -12.91 -3.12 -24.38
N PRO A 160 -13.92 -3.24 -25.27
CA PRO A 160 -15.10 -2.35 -25.28
C PRO A 160 -15.93 -2.32 -23.99
N ASN A 161 -15.80 -3.33 -23.13
CA ASN A 161 -16.47 -3.37 -21.81
C ASN A 161 -15.67 -2.68 -20.69
N GLY A 162 -14.59 -1.99 -21.02
CA GLY A 162 -13.71 -1.29 -20.08
C GLY A 162 -12.65 -2.18 -19.42
N ASN A 163 -12.60 -3.48 -19.72
CA ASN A 163 -11.52 -4.35 -19.25
C ASN A 163 -10.23 -4.04 -19.99
N PHE A 164 -9.09 -4.19 -19.32
CA PHE A 164 -7.79 -4.01 -19.94
C PHE A 164 -6.76 -5.02 -19.43
N LYS A 165 -5.74 -5.26 -20.25
CA LYS A 165 -4.59 -6.10 -19.91
C LYS A 165 -3.31 -5.62 -20.60
N ALA A 166 -2.23 -5.50 -19.85
CA ALA A 166 -0.91 -5.17 -20.33
C ALA A 166 -0.20 -6.40 -20.89
N ASP A 167 0.48 -6.23 -22.02
CA ASP A 167 1.58 -7.09 -22.42
C ASP A 167 2.82 -6.83 -21.55
N ASN A 168 3.66 -7.85 -21.35
CA ASN A 168 4.94 -7.74 -20.64
C ASN A 168 4.87 -7.00 -19.27
N PRO A 169 3.93 -7.36 -18.37
CA PRO A 169 3.68 -6.62 -17.13
C PRO A 169 4.94 -6.46 -16.25
N GLU A 170 5.75 -7.50 -16.13
CA GLU A 170 6.99 -7.48 -15.32
C GLU A 170 8.01 -6.45 -15.81
N LYS A 171 8.21 -6.33 -17.13
CA LYS A 171 9.14 -5.34 -17.71
C LYS A 171 8.61 -3.92 -17.49
N LYS A 172 7.31 -3.73 -17.64
CA LYS A 172 6.64 -2.45 -17.42
C LYS A 172 6.68 -2.03 -15.95
N GLU A 173 6.48 -2.97 -15.04
CA GLU A 173 6.56 -2.71 -13.60
C GLU A 173 7.96 -2.24 -13.21
N LYS A 174 9.03 -2.84 -13.73
CA LYS A 174 10.41 -2.37 -13.51
C LYS A 174 10.65 -0.93 -13.96
N ILE A 175 10.01 -0.48 -15.06
CA ILE A 175 10.11 0.91 -15.54
C ILE A 175 9.38 1.85 -14.59
N VAL A 176 8.19 1.45 -14.18
CA VAL A 176 7.31 2.26 -13.34
C VAL A 176 7.86 2.39 -11.91
N ILE A 177 8.45 1.33 -11.36
CA ILE A 177 9.14 1.34 -10.05
C ILE A 177 10.35 2.29 -10.03
N LYS A 178 11.14 2.37 -11.12
CA LYS A 178 12.27 3.31 -11.21
C LYS A 178 11.86 4.77 -11.09
N GLU A 179 10.61 5.08 -11.46
CA GLU A 179 10.01 6.41 -11.35
C GLU A 179 9.28 6.62 -10.02
N GLY A 180 9.38 5.67 -9.07
CA GLY A 180 8.68 5.72 -7.78
C GLY A 180 7.16 5.58 -7.92
N LYS A 181 6.69 4.86 -8.95
CA LYS A 181 5.28 4.69 -9.26
C LYS A 181 4.89 3.21 -9.22
N LEU A 182 3.58 2.95 -9.23
CA LEU A 182 2.99 1.63 -9.30
C LEU A 182 2.19 1.44 -10.58
N LEU A 183 2.36 0.26 -11.17
CA LEU A 183 1.62 -0.15 -12.34
C LEU A 183 0.34 -0.88 -11.92
N ILE A 184 -0.75 -0.64 -12.64
CA ILE A 184 -1.95 -1.47 -12.70
C ILE A 184 -1.97 -2.08 -14.11
N ALA A 185 -1.68 -3.37 -14.20
CA ALA A 185 -1.45 -4.06 -15.47
C ALA A 185 -2.68 -4.83 -16.00
N GLU A 186 -3.68 -5.09 -15.18
CA GLU A 186 -4.92 -5.77 -15.59
C GLU A 186 -6.09 -5.24 -14.75
N GLY A 187 -7.29 -5.16 -15.32
CA GLY A 187 -8.46 -4.74 -14.56
C GLY A 187 -9.58 -4.21 -15.42
N ASN A 188 -10.41 -3.36 -14.82
CA ASN A 188 -11.47 -2.63 -15.52
C ASN A 188 -11.42 -1.15 -15.11
N ILE A 189 -11.42 -0.25 -16.08
CA ILE A 189 -11.24 1.19 -15.82
C ILE A 189 -12.33 1.78 -14.92
N HIS A 190 -13.57 1.27 -15.00
CA HIS A 190 -14.69 1.69 -14.15
C HIS A 190 -14.47 1.24 -12.70
N LYS A 191 -13.99 0.01 -12.49
CA LYS A 191 -13.67 -0.51 -11.15
C LYS A 191 -12.48 0.21 -10.52
N VAL A 192 -11.47 0.56 -11.32
CA VAL A 192 -10.33 1.38 -10.86
C VAL A 192 -10.82 2.75 -10.40
N LYS A 193 -11.74 3.38 -11.16
CA LYS A 193 -12.36 4.65 -10.78
C LYS A 193 -13.15 4.52 -9.48
N GLU A 194 -14.05 3.53 -9.40
CA GLU A 194 -14.85 3.25 -8.21
C GLU A 194 -13.96 3.06 -6.97
N PHE A 195 -12.85 2.34 -7.09
CA PHE A 195 -11.91 2.13 -6.00
C PHE A 195 -11.29 3.44 -5.48
N PHE A 196 -10.83 4.31 -6.38
CA PHE A 196 -10.17 5.55 -5.99
C PHE A 196 -11.15 6.64 -5.48
N GLU A 197 -12.44 6.55 -5.82
CA GLU A 197 -13.48 7.45 -5.30
C GLU A 197 -13.95 7.15 -3.88
N ARG A 198 -13.63 5.96 -3.34
CA ARG A 198 -14.00 5.62 -1.97
C ARG A 198 -13.26 6.51 -0.98
N GLU A 199 -14.00 7.07 -0.01
CA GLU A 199 -13.44 7.84 1.09
C GLU A 199 -12.44 7.00 1.87
N GLU A 200 -12.89 5.85 2.40
CA GLU A 200 -12.04 4.87 3.06
C GLU A 200 -11.68 3.72 2.12
N LYS A 201 -10.42 3.31 2.16
CA LYS A 201 -9.89 2.21 1.35
C LYS A 201 -9.49 1.07 2.28
N ASP A 202 -10.43 0.16 2.49
CA ASP A 202 -10.23 -1.03 3.33
C ASP A 202 -9.36 -2.06 2.59
N ILE A 203 -8.10 -2.19 3.03
CA ILE A 203 -7.09 -3.03 2.38
C ILE A 203 -6.76 -4.25 3.26
N PRO A 204 -7.07 -5.48 2.81
CA PRO A 204 -6.68 -6.68 3.55
C PRO A 204 -5.17 -6.89 3.51
N LEU A 205 -4.58 -7.29 4.62
CA LEU A 205 -3.18 -7.69 4.74
C LEU A 205 -3.11 -9.02 5.49
N LEU A 206 -2.72 -10.08 4.79
CA LEU A 206 -2.51 -11.40 5.40
C LEU A 206 -1.03 -11.61 5.69
N ILE A 207 -0.69 -11.81 6.96
CA ILE A 207 0.67 -12.17 7.38
C ILE A 207 0.68 -13.65 7.70
N ALA A 208 1.45 -14.45 6.95
CA ALA A 208 1.34 -15.91 7.06
C ALA A 208 2.68 -16.63 6.87
N THR A 209 2.87 -17.71 7.61
CA THR A 209 3.94 -18.68 7.35
C THR A 209 3.64 -19.51 6.12
N GLY A 210 4.70 -19.90 5.41
CA GLY A 210 4.60 -20.70 4.20
C GLY A 210 4.55 -19.84 2.95
N LYS A 211 4.44 -20.49 1.80
CA LYS A 211 4.43 -19.80 0.52
C LYS A 211 3.11 -19.09 0.27
N LYS A 212 3.12 -18.05 -0.55
CA LYS A 212 1.96 -17.26 -0.96
C LYS A 212 0.88 -18.15 -1.53
N GLU A 213 1.24 -19.10 -2.39
CA GLU A 213 0.31 -20.01 -3.06
C GLU A 213 -0.49 -20.86 -2.06
N GLU A 214 0.12 -21.21 -0.92
CA GLU A 214 -0.53 -21.96 0.17
C GLU A 214 -1.52 -21.09 0.96
N ASN A 215 -1.37 -19.77 0.89
CA ASN A 215 -2.13 -18.80 1.67
C ASN A 215 -3.19 -18.05 0.85
N VAL A 216 -3.22 -18.20 -0.48
CA VAL A 216 -4.22 -17.56 -1.37
C VAL A 216 -5.66 -17.86 -0.91
N ALA A 217 -5.98 -19.12 -0.60
CA ALA A 217 -7.33 -19.48 -0.15
C ALA A 217 -7.72 -18.77 1.16
N SER A 218 -6.78 -18.60 2.09
CA SER A 218 -7.02 -17.85 3.32
C SER A 218 -7.18 -16.36 3.04
N PHE A 219 -6.36 -15.81 2.14
CA PHE A 219 -6.45 -14.42 1.72
C PHE A 219 -7.79 -14.11 1.02
N GLU A 220 -8.31 -15.01 0.20
CA GLU A 220 -9.63 -14.86 -0.42
C GLU A 220 -10.77 -14.81 0.60
N ILE A 221 -10.69 -15.62 1.67
CA ILE A 221 -11.68 -15.59 2.76
C ILE A 221 -11.59 -14.26 3.51
N LEU A 222 -10.38 -13.75 3.76
CA LEU A 222 -10.17 -12.42 4.36
C LEU A 222 -10.76 -11.33 3.47
N CYS A 223 -10.46 -11.34 2.17
CA CYS A 223 -11.01 -10.38 1.21
C CYS A 223 -12.54 -10.37 1.23
N LYS A 224 -13.18 -11.54 1.25
CA LYS A 224 -14.64 -11.67 1.38
C LYS A 224 -15.16 -11.06 2.68
N SER A 225 -14.45 -11.28 3.78
CA SER A 225 -14.83 -10.77 5.11
C SER A 225 -14.69 -9.24 5.21
N VAL A 226 -13.74 -8.67 4.48
CA VAL A 226 -13.52 -7.22 4.37
C VAL A 226 -14.47 -6.58 3.35
N GLY A 227 -15.05 -7.36 2.43
CA GLY A 227 -15.77 -6.81 1.26
C GLY A 227 -14.82 -6.28 0.17
N PHE A 228 -13.56 -6.69 0.22
CA PHE A 228 -12.53 -6.29 -0.72
C PHE A 228 -12.52 -7.21 -1.96
N LYS A 229 -12.38 -6.61 -3.15
CA LYS A 229 -12.18 -7.33 -4.40
C LYS A 229 -10.77 -7.04 -4.91
N PRO A 230 -9.86 -8.03 -4.92
CA PRO A 230 -8.51 -7.84 -5.42
C PRO A 230 -8.46 -7.22 -6.81
N LEU A 231 -7.53 -6.29 -6.98
CA LEU A 231 -7.23 -5.65 -8.25
C LEU A 231 -5.93 -6.24 -8.76
N LYS A 232 -6.03 -7.23 -9.67
CA LYS A 232 -4.87 -7.96 -10.21
C LYS A 232 -3.80 -7.01 -10.74
N GLY A 233 -2.55 -7.25 -10.35
CA GLY A 233 -1.41 -6.42 -10.69
C GLY A 233 -1.34 -5.09 -9.94
N PHE A 234 -2.18 -4.84 -8.93
CA PHE A 234 -2.18 -3.60 -8.15
C PHE A 234 -2.32 -3.81 -6.64
N LEU A 235 -3.40 -4.47 -6.22
CA LEU A 235 -3.71 -4.81 -4.83
C LEU A 235 -4.22 -6.25 -4.82
N ASP A 236 -3.27 -7.14 -5.07
CA ASP A 236 -3.45 -8.57 -5.22
C ASP A 236 -2.60 -9.34 -4.20
N GLU A 237 -2.56 -10.65 -4.33
CA GLU A 237 -1.88 -11.56 -3.41
C GLU A 237 -0.39 -11.22 -3.25
N GLU A 238 0.28 -10.81 -4.33
CA GLU A 238 1.71 -10.44 -4.32
C GLU A 238 1.97 -9.25 -3.39
N ARG A 239 1.03 -8.30 -3.36
CA ARG A 239 1.17 -7.07 -2.58
C ARG A 239 0.48 -7.13 -1.23
N LEU A 240 -0.48 -8.01 -1.03
CA LEU A 240 -1.31 -8.06 0.18
C LEU A 240 -1.07 -9.29 1.06
N ILE A 241 -0.22 -10.23 0.63
CA ILE A 241 0.31 -11.31 1.48
C ILE A 241 1.74 -10.97 1.89
N VAL A 242 2.03 -11.07 3.19
CA VAL A 242 3.39 -11.06 3.76
C VAL A 242 3.76 -12.51 4.04
N GLU A 243 4.73 -13.03 3.29
CA GLU A 243 5.26 -14.37 3.49
C GLU A 243 6.27 -14.39 4.65
N LEU A 244 6.13 -15.37 5.52
CA LEU A 244 7.11 -15.75 6.53
C LEU A 244 7.64 -17.15 6.21
N PRO A 245 8.87 -17.50 6.65
CA PRO A 245 9.37 -18.87 6.54
C PRO A 245 8.34 -19.89 7.06
N THR A 246 8.19 -21.01 6.36
CA THR A 246 7.28 -22.10 6.78
C THR A 246 7.56 -22.54 8.22
N PHE A 247 8.84 -22.55 8.59
CA PHE A 247 9.29 -22.74 9.97
C PHE A 247 10.18 -21.56 10.33
N LEU A 248 9.79 -20.78 11.34
CA LEU A 248 10.64 -19.71 11.84
C LEU A 248 11.86 -20.31 12.57
N PRO A 249 13.04 -19.67 12.45
CA PRO A 249 14.28 -20.20 13.01
C PRO A 249 14.24 -20.17 14.55
N TYR A 250 14.84 -21.18 15.18
CA TYR A 250 14.93 -21.28 16.65
C TYR A 250 16.25 -20.76 17.22
N ASN A 251 17.22 -20.47 16.35
CA ASN A 251 18.61 -20.12 16.65
C ASN A 251 19.04 -18.77 16.03
N GLU A 252 18.10 -18.03 15.44
CA GLU A 252 18.35 -16.74 14.79
C GLU A 252 17.33 -15.72 15.28
N SER A 253 17.72 -14.44 15.30
CA SER A 253 16.81 -13.35 15.62
C SER A 253 15.71 -13.24 14.55
N TRP A 254 14.47 -12.99 15.00
CA TRP A 254 13.34 -12.74 14.12
C TRP A 254 13.25 -11.29 13.65
N GLU A 255 14.11 -10.39 14.14
CA GLU A 255 14.14 -8.98 13.73
C GLU A 255 14.13 -8.77 12.20
N PRO A 256 15.00 -9.44 11.41
CA PRO A 256 15.00 -9.29 9.95
C PRO A 256 13.68 -9.70 9.28
N LEU A 257 12.88 -10.55 9.92
CA LEU A 257 11.60 -11.03 9.38
C LEU A 257 10.51 -9.94 9.41
N PHE A 258 10.69 -8.85 10.16
CA PHE A 258 9.74 -7.74 10.19
C PHE A 258 9.92 -6.75 9.04
N LEU A 259 11.10 -6.70 8.42
CA LEU A 259 11.42 -5.73 7.38
C LEU A 259 10.47 -5.81 6.15
N PRO A 260 10.20 -7.00 5.56
CA PRO A 260 9.30 -7.09 4.42
C PRO A 260 7.88 -6.57 4.72
N MET A 261 7.39 -6.79 5.95
CA MET A 261 6.11 -6.28 6.39
C MET A 261 6.13 -4.75 6.52
N LYS A 262 7.18 -4.20 7.15
CA LYS A 262 7.38 -2.75 7.34
C LYS A 262 7.40 -2.02 6.00
N GLU A 263 8.19 -2.51 5.04
CA GLU A 263 8.30 -1.92 3.70
C GLU A 263 6.97 -1.97 2.95
N LYS A 264 6.25 -3.10 3.04
CA LYS A 264 4.95 -3.27 2.39
C LYS A 264 3.89 -2.32 2.96
N VAL A 265 3.78 -2.21 4.29
CA VAL A 265 2.84 -1.29 4.95
C VAL A 265 3.17 0.16 4.60
N LYS A 266 4.46 0.54 4.62
CA LYS A 266 4.90 1.88 4.23
C LYS A 266 4.54 2.19 2.78
N GLY A 267 4.86 1.29 1.84
CA GLY A 267 4.55 1.46 0.42
C GLY A 267 3.05 1.57 0.16
N LEU A 268 2.23 0.78 0.85
CA LEU A 268 0.77 0.90 0.78
C LEU A 268 0.29 2.27 1.28
N LYS A 269 0.81 2.77 2.40
CA LYS A 269 0.41 4.06 2.98
C LYS A 269 0.82 5.26 2.12
N GLU A 270 2.02 5.21 1.51
CA GLU A 270 2.48 6.23 0.56
C GLU A 270 1.61 6.26 -0.70
N LEU A 271 1.16 5.08 -1.16
CA LEU A 271 0.28 4.93 -2.32
C LEU A 271 -1.16 5.35 -2.03
N LEU A 272 -1.69 4.96 -0.88
CA LEU A 272 -3.08 5.15 -0.46
C LEU A 272 -3.11 5.84 0.92
N PRO A 273 -2.97 7.18 0.97
CA PRO A 273 -2.94 7.92 2.22
C PRO A 273 -4.17 7.69 3.10
N ASP A 274 -5.33 7.40 2.51
CA ASP A 274 -6.61 7.22 3.22
C ASP A 274 -6.96 5.74 3.45
N LEU A 275 -5.96 4.85 3.43
CA LEU A 275 -6.21 3.42 3.65
C LEU A 275 -6.47 3.08 5.12
N SER A 276 -7.28 2.04 5.32
CA SER A 276 -7.43 1.27 6.56
C SER A 276 -6.91 -0.14 6.32
N LEU A 277 -6.03 -0.64 7.20
CA LEU A 277 -5.51 -2.01 7.08
C LEU A 277 -6.38 -3.02 7.81
N HIS A 278 -6.80 -4.06 7.11
CA HIS A 278 -7.56 -5.18 7.65
C HIS A 278 -6.62 -6.39 7.79
N VAL A 279 -6.03 -6.53 8.97
CA VAL A 279 -4.93 -7.46 9.23
C VAL A 279 -5.45 -8.80 9.73
N ALA A 280 -4.97 -9.87 9.12
CA ALA A 280 -5.11 -11.23 9.65
C ALA A 280 -3.74 -11.91 9.75
N LEU A 281 -3.57 -12.76 10.76
CA LEU A 281 -2.29 -13.39 11.06
C LEU A 281 -2.41 -14.91 11.15
N ARG A 282 -1.69 -15.58 10.25
CA ARG A 282 -1.45 -17.04 10.25
C ARG A 282 0.04 -17.31 10.55
N ALA A 283 0.48 -16.75 11.67
CA ALA A 283 1.86 -16.75 12.14
C ALA A 283 1.93 -17.13 13.63
N PRO A 284 3.12 -17.43 14.18
CA PRO A 284 3.29 -17.61 15.62
C PRO A 284 2.81 -16.39 16.41
N ILE A 285 2.26 -16.62 17.60
CA ILE A 285 1.73 -15.58 18.50
C ILE A 285 2.80 -14.54 18.84
N THR A 286 4.02 -15.00 19.09
CA THR A 286 5.20 -14.17 19.34
C THR A 286 5.56 -13.30 18.15
N PHE A 287 5.43 -13.78 16.91
CA PHE A 287 5.65 -12.95 15.73
C PHE A 287 4.56 -11.87 15.64
N SER A 288 3.31 -12.23 15.93
CA SER A 288 2.17 -11.30 15.89
C SER A 288 2.38 -10.08 16.79
N LEU A 289 2.95 -10.26 18.00
CA LEU A 289 3.32 -9.16 18.89
C LEU A 289 4.31 -8.19 18.23
N GLY A 290 5.41 -8.71 17.66
CA GLY A 290 6.42 -7.89 17.00
C GLY A 290 5.87 -7.17 15.77
N ALA A 291 5.05 -7.87 14.98
CA ALA A 291 4.35 -7.28 13.83
C ALA A 291 3.46 -6.10 14.24
N GLY A 292 2.73 -6.24 15.36
CA GLY A 292 1.95 -5.16 15.95
C GLY A 292 2.81 -3.97 16.36
N ALA A 293 3.95 -4.20 17.01
CA ALA A 293 4.85 -3.12 17.45
C ALA A 293 5.43 -2.33 16.27
N VAL A 294 5.81 -3.00 15.18
CA VAL A 294 6.34 -2.37 13.97
C VAL A 294 5.30 -1.46 13.30
N ILE A 295 4.05 -1.93 13.20
CA ILE A 295 2.94 -1.13 12.67
C ILE A 295 2.61 0.03 13.63
N GLY A 296 2.56 -0.25 14.93
CA GLY A 296 2.37 0.76 15.98
C GLY A 296 0.99 1.43 15.96
N THR A 297 0.75 2.28 16.96
CA THR A 297 -0.47 3.11 17.04
C THR A 297 -0.29 4.43 16.30
N GLY A 298 -1.36 4.95 15.69
CA GLY A 298 -1.39 6.25 15.02
C GLY A 298 -0.69 6.35 13.66
N LYS A 299 0.03 5.31 13.20
CA LYS A 299 0.67 5.32 11.86
C LYS A 299 -0.32 5.03 10.72
N VAL A 300 -1.24 4.10 10.97
CA VAL A 300 -2.26 3.65 10.01
C VAL A 300 -3.49 3.16 10.76
N PRO A 301 -4.72 3.45 10.28
CA PRO A 301 -5.95 2.83 10.79
C PRO A 301 -5.90 1.31 10.63
N VAL A 302 -6.31 0.54 11.64
CA VAL A 302 -6.22 -0.93 11.63
C VAL A 302 -7.50 -1.59 12.15
N VAL A 303 -7.89 -2.67 11.48
CA VAL A 303 -8.85 -3.68 11.97
C VAL A 303 -8.14 -5.02 12.03
N VAL A 304 -8.28 -5.77 13.11
CA VAL A 304 -7.63 -7.08 13.29
C VAL A 304 -8.67 -8.19 13.29
N TYR A 305 -8.40 -9.23 12.51
CA TYR A 305 -9.33 -10.34 12.27
C TYR A 305 -8.88 -11.63 12.95
N HIS A 306 -9.85 -12.36 13.49
CA HIS A 306 -9.70 -13.72 14.00
C HIS A 306 -10.31 -14.74 13.04
N PHE A 307 -9.59 -15.83 12.74
CA PHE A 307 -10.14 -16.92 11.93
C PHE A 307 -10.84 -17.94 12.82
N GLU A 308 -12.15 -18.08 12.67
CA GLU A 308 -12.95 -19.06 13.41
C GLU A 308 -14.09 -19.60 12.54
N ASN A 309 -14.34 -20.90 12.61
CA ASN A 309 -15.43 -21.58 11.88
C ASN A 309 -15.39 -21.35 10.35
N GLY A 310 -14.18 -21.33 9.78
CA GLY A 310 -13.99 -21.18 8.33
C GLY A 310 -14.06 -19.75 7.80
N ASN A 311 -14.20 -18.75 8.68
CA ASN A 311 -14.31 -17.35 8.27
C ASN A 311 -13.46 -16.41 9.14
N TYR A 312 -13.19 -15.20 8.62
CA TYR A 312 -12.54 -14.15 9.40
C TYR A 312 -13.57 -13.22 10.03
N HIS A 313 -13.42 -12.96 11.33
CA HIS A 313 -14.27 -12.07 12.11
C HIS A 313 -13.46 -10.88 12.58
N SER A 314 -13.97 -9.67 12.38
CA SER A 314 -13.37 -8.47 12.99
C SER A 314 -13.57 -8.56 14.50
N VAL A 315 -12.48 -8.54 15.26
CA VAL A 315 -12.50 -8.66 16.73
C VAL A 315 -11.90 -7.43 17.43
N ILE A 316 -11.15 -6.61 16.68
CA ILE A 316 -10.53 -5.38 17.14
C ILE A 316 -10.63 -4.36 16.01
N ASP A 317 -11.34 -3.25 16.23
CA ASP A 317 -11.41 -2.12 15.29
C ASP A 317 -10.79 -0.87 15.92
N LEU A 318 -9.71 -0.40 15.31
CA LEU A 318 -8.89 0.73 15.76
C LEU A 318 -8.86 1.86 14.74
N ARG A 319 -9.79 1.87 13.77
CA ARG A 319 -9.80 2.89 12.71
C ARG A 319 -10.04 4.29 13.24
N GLU A 320 -11.00 4.43 14.15
CA GLU A 320 -11.36 5.73 14.73
C GLU A 320 -10.40 6.18 15.84
N ASP A 321 -10.03 5.26 16.76
CA ASP A 321 -9.14 5.57 17.90
C ASP A 321 -8.19 4.41 18.19
N SER A 322 -7.06 4.40 17.48
CA SER A 322 -5.98 3.44 17.76
C SER A 322 -5.32 3.60 19.12
N ARG A 323 -5.52 4.71 19.85
CA ARG A 323 -4.99 4.89 21.20
C ARG A 323 -5.89 4.25 22.26
N ARG A 324 -7.08 3.75 21.90
CA ARG A 324 -8.00 3.10 22.83
C ARG A 324 -7.37 1.91 23.56
N ILE A 325 -6.58 1.08 22.85
CA ILE A 325 -5.81 -0.04 23.44
C ILE A 325 -4.74 0.42 24.45
N LYS A 326 -4.42 1.72 24.51
CA LYS A 326 -3.43 2.31 25.42
C LYS A 326 -4.06 3.05 26.60
N ARG A 327 -5.39 3.02 26.75
CA ARG A 327 -6.07 3.75 27.83
C ARG A 327 -5.70 3.15 29.18
N ARG A 328 -5.29 4.02 30.12
CA ARG A 328 -5.03 3.60 31.50
C ARG A 328 -6.34 3.25 32.20
N LYS A 329 -6.34 2.17 32.97
CA LYS A 329 -7.53 1.72 33.72
C LYS A 329 -7.24 1.65 35.21
N LYS A 330 -8.22 2.06 36.03
CA LYS A 330 -8.14 1.93 37.50
C LYS A 330 -8.34 0.48 37.94
N GLU A 331 -9.26 -0.23 37.31
CA GLU A 331 -9.57 -1.63 37.59
C GLU A 331 -9.40 -2.46 36.32
N LEU A 332 -8.96 -3.70 36.51
CA LEU A 332 -8.82 -4.68 35.45
C LEU A 332 -10.07 -5.56 35.49
N SER A 333 -10.83 -5.58 34.40
CA SER A 333 -12.10 -6.31 34.27
C SER A 333 -11.92 -7.74 33.79
N PHE A 334 -10.85 -8.01 33.02
CA PHE A 334 -10.67 -9.27 32.29
C PHE A 334 -9.44 -10.06 32.72
N VAL A 335 -8.47 -9.40 33.36
CA VAL A 335 -7.21 -10.04 33.76
C VAL A 335 -6.91 -9.85 35.22
N GLU A 336 -6.28 -10.87 35.80
CA GLU A 336 -5.70 -10.84 37.14
C GLU A 336 -4.17 -10.86 37.02
N VAL A 337 -3.49 -10.28 38.02
CA VAL A 337 -2.04 -10.32 38.13
C VAL A 337 -1.67 -10.99 39.45
N LYS A 338 -0.92 -12.09 39.37
CA LYS A 338 -0.31 -12.76 40.52
C LYS A 338 1.20 -12.55 40.47
N GLU A 339 1.81 -12.22 41.60
CA GLU A 339 3.22 -11.84 41.64
C GLU A 339 4.04 -12.67 42.65
N LYS A 340 5.32 -12.84 42.35
CA LYS A 340 6.36 -13.31 43.28
C LYS A 340 7.55 -12.35 43.19
N ILE A 341 7.68 -11.48 44.18
CA ILE A 341 8.68 -10.41 44.21
C ILE A 341 9.92 -10.86 44.99
N ARG A 342 11.09 -10.66 44.40
CA ARG A 342 12.43 -10.95 44.94
C ARG A 342 13.30 -9.69 45.07
N GLY A 343 12.87 -8.57 44.47
CA GLY A 343 13.62 -7.32 44.46
C GLY A 343 14.68 -7.26 43.36
N SER A 344 14.37 -7.83 42.20
CA SER A 344 15.26 -7.85 41.03
C SER A 344 15.08 -6.62 40.13
N ASP A 345 16.13 -6.23 39.41
CA ASP A 345 16.04 -5.23 38.33
C ASP A 345 15.36 -5.79 37.06
N SER A 346 15.12 -7.10 37.00
CA SER A 346 14.47 -7.78 35.88
C SER A 346 13.17 -8.45 36.30
N ALA A 347 12.22 -8.56 35.37
CA ALA A 347 10.98 -9.29 35.60
C ALA A 347 10.63 -10.25 34.45
N VAL A 348 9.99 -11.36 34.80
CA VAL A 348 9.37 -12.30 33.86
C VAL A 348 7.87 -12.14 33.93
N ILE A 349 7.26 -11.86 32.77
CA ILE A 349 5.82 -11.79 32.59
C ILE A 349 5.36 -13.04 31.85
N ALA A 350 4.48 -13.82 32.49
CA ALA A 350 3.79 -14.94 31.87
C ALA A 350 2.32 -14.56 31.61
N LEU A 351 1.98 -14.34 30.34
CA LEU A 351 0.65 -13.93 29.92
C LEU A 351 -0.17 -15.13 29.41
N GLN A 352 -1.33 -15.38 30.01
CA GLN A 352 -2.22 -16.47 29.61
C GLN A 352 -3.69 -16.05 29.46
N VAL A 353 -4.12 -15.97 28.21
CA VAL A 353 -5.52 -15.82 27.81
C VAL A 353 -6.01 -17.08 27.08
N ALA A 354 -5.14 -17.71 26.30
CA ALA A 354 -5.45 -18.94 25.58
C ALA A 354 -5.21 -20.22 26.44
N SER A 355 -5.50 -21.38 25.84
CA SER A 355 -5.52 -22.67 26.55
C SER A 355 -4.13 -23.15 26.99
N HIS A 356 -3.05 -22.81 26.28
CA HIS A 356 -1.71 -23.28 26.61
C HIS A 356 -1.19 -22.63 27.91
N GLU A 357 -0.58 -23.45 28.77
CA GLU A 357 0.02 -23.05 30.05
C GLU A 357 1.34 -22.28 29.81
N THR A 358 1.52 -21.15 30.51
CA THR A 358 2.75 -20.34 30.52
C THR A 358 3.38 -20.21 31.92
N ARG A 359 2.62 -20.33 33.00
CA ARG A 359 3.05 -20.09 34.37
C ARG A 359 4.29 -20.89 34.76
N ASN A 360 4.27 -22.21 34.59
CA ASN A 360 5.37 -23.09 35.01
C ASN A 360 6.67 -22.69 34.33
N LYS A 361 6.64 -22.41 33.02
CA LYS A 361 7.84 -21.95 32.30
C LYS A 361 8.26 -20.55 32.74
N GLY A 362 7.31 -19.67 33.05
CA GLY A 362 7.60 -18.33 33.56
C GLY A 362 8.28 -18.36 34.92
N GLU A 363 7.85 -19.26 35.80
CA GLU A 363 8.49 -19.50 37.09
C GLU A 363 9.91 -20.06 36.90
N GLU A 364 10.12 -21.02 35.98
CA GLU A 364 11.45 -21.55 35.63
C GLU A 364 12.39 -20.44 35.08
N LEU A 365 11.89 -19.58 34.19
CA LEU A 365 12.67 -18.45 33.65
C LEU A 365 12.99 -17.43 34.76
N SER A 366 12.03 -17.16 35.65
CA SER A 366 12.23 -16.25 36.80
C SER A 366 13.33 -16.75 37.72
N GLU A 367 13.40 -18.06 37.97
CA GLU A 367 14.49 -18.67 38.73
C GLU A 367 15.82 -18.58 37.99
N THR A 368 15.83 -18.90 36.70
CA THR A 368 17.03 -18.88 35.85
C THR A 368 17.68 -17.49 35.79
N PHE A 369 16.88 -16.43 35.70
CA PHE A 369 17.36 -15.06 35.61
C PHE A 369 17.37 -14.30 36.94
N ASN A 370 17.02 -14.96 38.05
CA ASN A 370 16.79 -14.31 39.34
C ASN A 370 15.92 -13.04 39.22
N ALA A 371 14.79 -13.17 38.51
CA ALA A 371 13.88 -12.10 38.16
C ALA A 371 12.61 -12.15 39.00
N ASP A 372 11.95 -11.00 39.20
CA ASP A 372 10.59 -10.98 39.75
C ASP A 372 9.63 -11.66 38.77
N PHE A 373 8.58 -12.31 39.27
CA PHE A 373 7.64 -13.04 38.43
C PHE A 373 6.24 -12.46 38.50
N PHE A 374 5.63 -12.25 37.33
CA PHE A 374 4.26 -11.81 37.16
C PHE A 374 3.50 -12.78 36.25
N TYR A 375 2.44 -13.37 36.78
CA TYR A 375 1.49 -14.16 36.01
C TYR A 375 0.25 -13.32 35.75
N VAL A 376 0.06 -12.94 34.49
CA VAL A 376 -1.10 -12.18 34.01
C VAL A 376 -2.03 -13.16 33.32
N ASN A 377 -3.20 -13.43 33.89
CA ASN A 377 -4.12 -14.42 33.34
C ASN A 377 -5.55 -13.89 33.24
N ALA A 378 -6.30 -14.41 32.26
CA ALA A 378 -7.72 -14.12 32.10
C ALA A 378 -8.55 -15.34 32.53
N PRO A 379 -8.86 -15.52 33.83
CA PRO A 379 -9.44 -16.76 34.35
C PRO A 379 -10.81 -17.08 33.74
N GLU A 380 -11.65 -16.07 33.55
CA GLU A 380 -13.02 -16.21 33.03
C GLU A 380 -13.07 -16.35 31.50
N LEU A 381 -11.99 -16.01 30.81
CA LEU A 381 -11.88 -16.02 29.35
C LEU A 381 -10.95 -17.13 28.83
N LYS A 382 -10.50 -18.02 29.72
CA LYS A 382 -9.46 -18.99 29.43
C LYS A 382 -9.91 -19.99 28.37
N GLY A 383 -9.24 -19.96 27.22
CA GLY A 383 -9.38 -20.96 26.17
C GLY A 383 -10.28 -20.58 24.99
N SER A 384 -11.15 -19.57 25.13
CA SER A 384 -11.85 -18.97 23.98
C SER A 384 -12.39 -17.58 24.34
N LEU A 385 -12.01 -16.57 23.54
CA LEU A 385 -12.59 -15.23 23.64
C LEU A 385 -13.87 -15.19 22.78
N PRO A 386 -15.03 -14.79 23.33
CA PRO A 386 -16.25 -14.69 22.54
C PRO A 386 -16.09 -13.70 21.37
N LEU A 387 -16.57 -14.06 20.19
CA LEU A 387 -16.61 -13.15 19.03
C LEU A 387 -17.52 -11.93 19.24
N THR A 388 -18.45 -12.00 20.19
CA THR A 388 -19.34 -10.89 20.56
C THR A 388 -18.67 -9.87 21.49
N LEU A 389 -17.51 -10.21 22.07
CA LEU A 389 -16.73 -9.31 22.90
C LEU A 389 -15.87 -8.43 22.00
N ASP A 390 -15.76 -7.14 22.32
CA ASP A 390 -14.73 -6.29 21.73
C ASP A 390 -13.37 -6.61 22.38
N TRP A 391 -12.48 -7.27 21.65
CA TRP A 391 -11.20 -7.73 22.18
C TRP A 391 -10.25 -6.55 22.49
N THR A 392 -10.56 -5.34 22.02
CA THR A 392 -9.88 -4.10 22.39
C THR A 392 -9.86 -3.91 23.92
N GLU A 393 -10.93 -4.27 24.62
CA GLU A 393 -11.02 -4.14 26.07
C GLU A 393 -10.09 -5.10 26.81
N VAL A 394 -9.95 -6.33 26.31
CA VAL A 394 -9.01 -7.33 26.84
C VAL A 394 -7.58 -6.87 26.63
N VAL A 395 -7.26 -6.35 25.44
CA VAL A 395 -5.93 -5.79 25.14
C VAL A 395 -5.61 -4.61 26.06
N THR A 396 -6.59 -3.73 26.30
CA THR A 396 -6.41 -2.56 27.18
C THR A 396 -6.10 -2.99 28.62
N ASP A 397 -6.78 -4.02 29.13
CA ASP A 397 -6.52 -4.58 30.46
C ASP A 397 -5.12 -5.19 30.56
N ILE A 398 -4.70 -5.96 29.56
CA ILE A 398 -3.35 -6.54 29.51
C ILE A 398 -2.31 -5.42 29.44
N TYR A 399 -2.53 -4.40 28.61
CA TYR A 399 -1.64 -3.26 28.50
C TYR A 399 -1.53 -2.48 29.81
N GLU A 400 -2.64 -2.22 30.51
CA GLU A 400 -2.61 -1.59 31.83
C GLU A 400 -1.85 -2.45 32.85
N ALA A 401 -2.08 -3.77 32.88
CA ALA A 401 -1.32 -4.67 33.75
C ALA A 401 0.19 -4.59 33.47
N PHE A 402 0.56 -4.58 32.20
CA PHE A 402 1.94 -4.44 31.74
C PHE A 402 2.53 -3.09 32.16
N ASN A 403 1.78 -1.99 32.04
CA ASN A 403 2.23 -0.68 32.51
C ASN A 403 2.44 -0.66 34.02
N ARG A 404 1.53 -1.24 34.81
CA ARG A 404 1.70 -1.30 36.28
C ARG A 404 2.95 -2.06 36.69
N ILE A 405 3.34 -3.08 35.92
CA ILE A 405 4.59 -3.82 36.12
C ILE A 405 5.77 -2.93 35.71
N TYR A 406 5.70 -2.32 34.52
CA TYR A 406 6.76 -1.44 34.00
C TYR A 406 7.03 -0.23 34.91
N ASP A 407 5.98 0.40 35.45
CA ASP A 407 6.03 1.55 36.35
C ASP A 407 6.77 1.24 37.67
N ARG A 408 7.07 -0.03 37.97
CA ARG A 408 7.94 -0.44 39.09
C ARG A 408 9.44 -0.22 38.82
N GLY A 409 9.82 0.16 37.60
CA GLY A 409 11.19 0.54 37.26
C GLY A 409 12.11 -0.60 36.85
N TYR A 410 11.56 -1.74 36.39
CA TYR A 410 12.37 -2.84 35.86
C TYR A 410 13.15 -2.40 34.62
N LYS A 411 14.43 -2.76 34.57
CA LYS A 411 15.32 -2.45 33.45
C LYS A 411 15.11 -3.38 32.27
N LYS A 412 14.76 -4.64 32.55
CA LYS A 412 14.59 -5.69 31.56
C LYS A 412 13.38 -6.56 31.85
N LEU A 413 12.60 -6.84 30.82
CA LEU A 413 11.43 -7.71 30.90
C LEU A 413 11.64 -8.94 30.01
N HIS A 414 11.17 -10.09 30.48
CA HIS A 414 11.09 -11.32 29.70
C HIS A 414 9.62 -11.67 29.54
N LEU A 415 9.17 -11.88 28.30
CA LEU A 415 7.77 -12.17 28.00
C LEU A 415 7.62 -13.56 27.40
N ILE A 416 6.82 -14.41 28.06
CA ILE A 416 6.20 -15.58 27.48
C ILE A 416 4.69 -15.37 27.42
N MET A 417 4.05 -15.83 26.36
CA MET A 417 2.62 -15.60 26.19
C MET A 417 1.89 -16.74 25.48
N SER A 418 0.64 -16.89 25.87
CA SER A 418 -0.36 -17.77 25.26
C SER A 418 -1.64 -16.94 25.12
N VAL A 419 -1.81 -16.32 23.96
CA VAL A 419 -2.96 -15.47 23.63
C VAL A 419 -3.35 -15.66 22.16
N PRO A 420 -4.58 -15.32 21.74
CA PRO A 420 -4.94 -15.27 20.33
C PRO A 420 -4.08 -14.26 19.55
N ASN A 421 -3.76 -14.56 18.28
CA ASN A 421 -2.96 -13.68 17.42
C ASN A 421 -3.46 -12.22 17.38
N PRO A 422 -4.78 -11.93 17.29
CA PRO A 422 -5.26 -10.55 17.32
C PRO A 422 -4.91 -9.80 18.61
N VAL A 423 -4.98 -10.47 19.76
CA VAL A 423 -4.63 -9.89 21.06
C VAL A 423 -3.12 -9.62 21.13
N ALA A 424 -2.28 -10.57 20.70
CA ALA A 424 -0.83 -10.36 20.64
C ALA A 424 -0.47 -9.19 19.73
N PHE A 425 -1.06 -9.13 18.54
CA PHE A 425 -0.81 -8.06 17.58
C PHE A 425 -1.20 -6.68 18.14
N ALA A 426 -2.42 -6.53 18.66
CA ALA A 426 -2.87 -5.26 19.22
C ALA A 426 -2.09 -4.87 20.49
N LEU A 427 -1.69 -5.85 21.33
CA LEU A 427 -0.79 -5.58 22.46
C LEU A 427 0.56 -5.05 21.98
N GLY A 428 1.08 -5.63 20.88
CA GLY A 428 2.30 -5.15 20.22
C GLY A 428 2.18 -3.69 19.79
N MET A 429 1.06 -3.33 19.15
CA MET A 429 0.78 -1.93 18.79
C MET A 429 0.74 -1.00 20.01
N ALA A 430 0.16 -1.47 21.13
CA ALA A 430 0.03 -0.69 22.36
C ALA A 430 1.38 -0.44 23.05
N VAL A 431 2.16 -1.51 23.23
CA VAL A 431 3.48 -1.50 23.86
C VAL A 431 4.50 -0.75 22.98
N GLY A 432 4.46 -0.96 21.67
CA GLY A 432 5.44 -0.40 20.74
C GLY A 432 6.84 -0.97 21.00
N ASN A 433 7.86 -0.15 20.79
CA ASN A 433 9.29 -0.50 20.87
C ASN A 433 10.03 0.27 21.99
N TYR A 434 9.31 0.74 23.01
CA TYR A 434 9.90 1.60 24.05
C TYR A 434 10.55 0.80 25.19
N TRP A 435 10.22 -0.48 25.32
CA TRP A 435 10.59 -1.30 26.48
C TRP A 435 11.60 -2.37 26.08
N ASP A 436 12.61 -2.60 26.93
CA ASP A 436 13.53 -3.73 26.81
C ASP A 436 12.80 -5.03 27.20
N VAL A 437 12.14 -5.64 26.21
CA VAL A 437 11.35 -6.86 26.38
C VAL A 437 11.92 -7.96 25.50
N THR A 438 12.59 -8.93 26.11
CA THR A 438 12.98 -10.16 25.43
C THR A 438 11.76 -11.06 25.27
N VAL A 439 11.35 -11.32 24.03
CA VAL A 439 10.19 -12.17 23.72
C VAL A 439 10.64 -13.61 23.53
N TRP A 440 9.92 -14.54 24.15
CA TRP A 440 10.24 -15.97 24.14
C TRP A 440 9.16 -16.76 23.42
N SER A 441 9.57 -17.61 22.48
CA SER A 441 8.67 -18.44 21.69
C SER A 441 8.87 -19.92 21.98
N TYR A 442 7.77 -20.67 22.09
CA TYR A 442 7.82 -22.13 22.21
C TYR A 442 8.06 -22.77 20.84
N PHE A 443 9.06 -23.66 20.77
CA PHE A 443 9.38 -24.42 19.57
C PHE A 443 9.03 -25.90 19.80
N LYS A 444 7.95 -26.36 19.16
CA LYS A 444 7.50 -27.76 19.24
C LYS A 444 8.61 -28.79 18.95
N PRO A 445 9.51 -28.59 17.96
CA PRO A 445 10.62 -29.53 17.71
C PRO A 445 11.60 -29.65 18.87
N LEU A 446 11.83 -28.55 19.61
CA LEU A 446 12.74 -28.51 20.76
C LEU A 446 12.04 -28.85 22.09
N LYS A 447 10.70 -28.79 22.10
CA LYS A 447 9.87 -28.86 23.32
C LYS A 447 10.29 -27.84 24.38
N ASP A 448 10.77 -26.68 23.96
CA ASP A 448 11.29 -25.65 24.85
C ASP A 448 11.06 -24.24 24.27
N TYR A 449 11.23 -23.23 25.12
CA TYR A 449 11.17 -21.83 24.74
C TYR A 449 12.56 -21.30 24.38
N ARG A 450 12.65 -20.50 23.33
CA ARG A 450 13.86 -19.76 22.96
C ARG A 450 13.55 -18.25 22.86
N PRO A 451 14.50 -17.37 23.21
CA PRO A 451 14.36 -15.96 22.92
C PRO A 451 14.37 -15.78 21.40
N VAL A 452 13.47 -14.96 20.87
CA VAL A 452 13.30 -14.78 19.42
C VAL A 452 13.62 -13.38 18.92
N TYR A 453 13.40 -12.35 19.72
CA TYR A 453 13.78 -10.97 19.41
C TYR A 453 13.65 -10.09 20.68
N ASN A 454 14.22 -8.88 20.63
CA ASN A 454 13.92 -7.84 21.59
C ASN A 454 12.89 -6.86 21.03
N LEU A 455 11.80 -6.60 21.76
CA LEU A 455 10.76 -5.69 21.29
C LEU A 455 11.26 -4.25 21.10
N GLY A 456 12.25 -3.81 21.87
CA GLY A 456 12.89 -2.50 21.72
C GLY A 456 13.70 -2.34 20.43
N GLU A 457 14.04 -3.45 19.76
CA GLU A 457 14.93 -3.48 18.61
C GLU A 457 14.19 -3.68 17.27
N VAL A 458 12.90 -4.02 17.30
CA VAL A 458 12.12 -4.36 16.08
C VAL A 458 11.90 -3.21 15.10
N GLU A 459 11.98 -1.94 15.54
CA GLU A 459 11.89 -0.79 14.62
C GLU A 459 13.22 -0.43 13.96
N ASN A 460 14.36 -0.89 14.51
CA ASN A 460 15.71 -0.58 14.02
C ASN A 460 16.09 -1.38 12.77
N VAL A 461 15.17 -2.22 12.28
CA VAL A 461 15.33 -3.07 11.09
C VAL A 461 14.91 -2.35 9.82
#